data_AF-A0A2M8AXW1-F1
#
_entry.id   AF-A0A2M8AXW1-F1
#
_cell.length_a   1.000
_cell.length_b   1.000
_cell.length_c   1.000
_cell.angle_alpha   90.00
_cell.angle_beta   90.00
_cell.angle_gamma   90.00
#
_symmetry.space_group_name_H-M   'P 1'
#
loop_
_entity.id
_entity.type
_entity.pdbx_description
1 polymer ?
#
loop_
_entity_poly.entity_id
_entity_poly.type
_entity_poly.pdbx_seq_one_letter_code
_entity_poly.pdbx_strand_id
1 'polypeptide(L)' 'MPGVRVKEEEPFESVLKRFKKQCEKAGILSEIRKREHFEKPSVKKKKKALAARKRALKKLKKMVGRR' A
#
# COMPACT_ATOMS: atom_id res chain seq x y z
N MET A 1 5.26 13.53 2.68
CA MET A 1 6.30 13.16 1.69
C MET A 1 7.31 12.28 2.41
N PRO A 2 7.67 11.10 1.89
CA PRO A 2 8.61 10.20 2.56
C PRO A 2 10.00 10.83 2.61
N GLY A 3 10.63 10.80 3.79
CA GLY A 3 11.95 11.36 4.03
C GLY A 3 12.69 10.48 5.02
N VAL A 4 13.88 10.03 4.64
CA VAL A 4 14.77 9.25 5.50
C VAL A 4 15.90 10.17 5.95
N ARG A 5 16.06 10.34 7.27
CA ARG A 5 17.23 11.02 7.84
C ARG A 5 18.36 10.00 7.94
N VAL A 6 19.49 10.31 7.32
CA VAL A 6 20.68 9.46 7.28
C VAL A 6 21.56 9.80 8.48
N LYS A 7 22.11 8.77 9.15
CA LYS A 7 23.20 8.93 10.12
C LYS A 7 24.52 8.55 9.42
N GLU A 8 25.62 9.21 9.81
CA GLU A 8 26.91 9.12 9.11
C GLU A 8 27.51 7.70 9.05
N GLU A 9 27.10 6.80 9.94
CA GLU A 9 27.60 5.42 10.03
C GLU A 9 26.77 4.40 9.23
N GLU A 10 25.70 4.81 8.51
CA GLU A 10 24.87 3.87 7.75
C GLU A 10 25.36 3.66 6.31
N PRO A 11 25.49 2.40 5.85
CA PRO A 11 25.83 2.12 4.46
C PRO A 11 24.70 2.60 3.52
N PHE A 12 25.08 3.28 2.44
CA PHE A 12 24.18 3.91 1.47
C PHE A 12 23.06 2.98 0.95
N GLU A 13 23.37 1.71 0.70
CA GLU A 13 22.39 0.73 0.22
C GLU A 13 21.25 0.47 1.22
N SER A 14 21.56 0.52 2.53
CA SER A 14 20.58 0.33 3.59
C SER A 14 19.58 1.50 3.62
N VAL A 15 20.08 2.72 3.47
CA VAL A 15 19.28 3.94 3.38
C VAL A 15 18.37 3.90 2.16
N LEU A 16 18.90 3.51 1.00
CA LEU A 16 18.13 3.39 -0.24
C LEU A 16 16.99 2.37 -0.11
N LYS A 17 17.26 1.22 0.50
CA LYS A 17 16.23 0.19 0.76
C LYS A 17 15.13 0.73 1.69
N ARG A 18 15.49 1.48 2.74
CA ARG A 18 14.51 2.09 3.65
C ARG A 18 13.68 3.16 2.96
N PHE A 19 14.30 3.98 2.12
CA PHE A 19 13.59 5.01 1.34
C PHE A 19 12.59 4.37 0.36
N LYS A 20 13.01 3.35 -0.39
CA LYS A 20 12.10 2.60 -1.28
C LYS A 20 10.91 2.02 -0.52
N LYS A 21 11.15 1.37 0.64
CA LYS A 21 10.08 0.88 1.53
C LYS A 21 9.16 1.99 2.03
N GLN A 22 9.69 3.18 2.36
CA GLN A 22 8.85 4.31 2.76
C GLN A 22 8.00 4.84 1.61
N CYS A 23 8.53 4.92 0.38
CA CYS A 23 7.77 5.31 -0.81
C CYS A 23 6.65 4.30 -1.12
N GLU A 24 6.93 3.00 -0.99
CA GLU A 24 5.93 1.93 -1.11
C GLU A 24 4.85 2.02 -0.03
N LYS A 25 5.26 2.23 1.23
CA LYS A 25 4.33 2.39 2.37
C LYS A 25 3.45 3.63 2.23
N ALA A 26 4.02 4.73 1.73
CA ALA A 26 3.29 5.95 1.41
C ALA A 26 2.29 5.74 0.25
N GLY A 27 2.43 4.65 -0.52
CA GLY A 27 1.47 4.27 -1.55
C GLY A 27 1.48 5.18 -2.78
N ILE A 28 2.53 6.00 -2.95
CA ILE A 28 2.64 7.02 -4.02
C ILE A 28 2.44 6.40 -5.40
N LEU A 29 3.10 5.26 -5.68
CA LEU A 29 2.95 4.54 -6.95
C LEU A 29 1.51 4.03 -7.18
N SER A 30 0.84 3.61 -6.11
CA SER A 30 -0.56 3.16 -6.20
C SER A 30 -1.53 4.32 -6.43
N GLU A 31 -1.16 5.52 -6.02
CA GLU A 31 -1.95 6.73 -6.20
C GLU A 31 -1.80 7.27 -7.62
N ILE A 32 -0.57 7.30 -8.15
CA ILE A 32 -0.29 7.65 -9.55
C ILE A 32 -1.13 6.78 -10.48
N ARG A 33 -1.08 5.45 -10.32
CA ARG A 33 -1.86 4.49 -11.15
C ARG A 33 -3.37 4.68 -11.07
N LYS A 34 -3.90 5.21 -9.95
CA LYS A 34 -5.34 5.50 -9.80
C LYS A 34 -5.72 6.85 -10.41
N ARG A 35 -4.77 7.76 -10.58
CA ARG A 35 -4.96 9.10 -11.12
C ARG A 35 -4.72 9.16 -12.64
N GLU A 36 -4.01 8.18 -13.21
CA GLU A 36 -3.76 8.04 -14.65
C GLU A 36 -5.04 8.09 -15.51
N HIS A 37 -6.16 7.58 -15.00
CA HIS A 37 -7.43 7.57 -15.71
C HIS A 37 -8.59 8.05 -14.82
N PHE A 38 -9.54 8.77 -15.42
CA PHE A 38 -10.75 9.16 -14.73
C PHE A 38 -11.64 7.93 -14.52
N GLU A 39 -11.84 7.57 -13.26
CA GLU A 39 -12.80 6.54 -12.87
C GLU A 39 -14.06 7.20 -12.28
N LYS A 40 -15.21 6.90 -12.88
CA LYS A 40 -16.52 7.41 -12.42
C LYS A 40 -16.72 7.10 -10.93
N PRO A 41 -17.28 8.03 -10.12
CA PRO A 41 -17.45 7.84 -8.67
C PRO A 41 -18.19 6.55 -8.31
N SER A 42 -19.17 6.12 -9.11
CA SER A 42 -19.90 4.86 -8.90
C SER A 42 -19.00 3.63 -8.99
N VAL A 43 -18.05 3.62 -9.93
CA VAL A 43 -17.10 2.50 -10.11
C VAL A 43 -16.08 2.49 -8.97
N LYS A 44 -15.58 3.67 -8.55
CA LYS A 44 -14.73 3.81 -7.36
C LYS A 44 -15.41 3.25 -6.10
N LYS A 45 -16.69 3.59 -5.86
CA LYS A 45 -17.50 3.07 -4.75
C LYS A 45 -17.66 1.54 -4.83
N LYS A 46 -17.97 1.01 -6.01
CA LYS A 46 -18.11 -0.45 -6.24
C LYS A 46 -16.80 -1.19 -5.96
N LYS A 47 -15.65 -0.72 -6.48
CA LYS A 47 -14.33 -1.31 -6.21
C LYS A 47 -13.99 -1.30 -4.72
N LYS A 48 -14.27 -0.20 -4.01
CA LYS A 48 -14.04 -0.09 -2.55
C LYS A 48 -14.86 -1.13 -1.78
N ALA A 49 -16.14 -1.29 -2.10
CA ALA A 49 -17.02 -2.27 -1.45
C ALA A 49 -16.57 -3.72 -1.68
N LEU A 50 -16.22 -4.06 -2.92
CA LEU A 50 -15.70 -5.39 -3.26
C LEU A 50 -14.38 -5.70 -2.53
N ALA A 51 -13.48 -4.73 -2.45
CA ALA A 51 -12.22 -4.88 -1.71
C ALA A 51 -12.46 -5.12 -0.20
N ALA A 52 -13.43 -4.41 0.41
CA ALA A 52 -13.80 -4.62 1.80
C ALA A 52 -14.36 -6.03 2.04
N ARG A 53 -15.29 -6.50 1.19
CA ARG A 53 -15.84 -7.86 1.25
C ARG A 53 -14.74 -8.93 1.14
N LYS A 54 -13.83 -8.79 0.16
CA LYS A 54 -12.69 -9.71 0.00
C LYS A 54 -11.78 -9.74 1.23
N ARG A 55 -11.52 -8.58 1.87
CA ARG A 55 -10.72 -8.51 3.11
C ARG A 55 -11.41 -9.23 4.28
N ALA A 56 -12.72 -9.05 4.44
CA ALA A 56 -13.50 -9.73 5.48
C ALA A 56 -13.46 -11.25 5.31
N LEU A 57 -13.70 -11.74 4.09
CA LEU A 57 -13.63 -13.17 3.77
C LEU A 57 -12.23 -13.75 4.05
N LYS A 58 -11.17 -13.04 3.67
CA LYS A 58 -9.79 -13.47 3.95
C LYS A 58 -9.48 -13.51 5.44
N LYS A 59 -10.03 -12.59 6.24
CA LYS A 59 -9.90 -12.57 7.71
C LYS A 59 -10.60 -13.78 8.33
N LEU A 60 -11.81 -14.09 7.88
CA LEU A 60 -12.56 -15.26 8.33
C LEU A 60 -11.82 -16.56 8.00
N LYS A 61 -11.34 -16.73 6.76
CA LYS A 61 -10.55 -17.90 6.34
C LYS A 61 -9.30 -18.10 7.21
N LYS A 62 -8.59 -17.00 7.54
CA LYS A 62 -7.43 -17.04 8.44
C LYS A 62 -7.78 -17.44 9.87
N MET A 63 -8.99 -17.13 10.34
CA MET A 63 -9.44 -17.48 11.68
C MET A 63 -9.85 -18.95 11.76
N VAL A 64 -10.48 -19.46 10.71
CA VAL A 64 -10.88 -20.88 10.60
C VAL A 64 -9.66 -21.78 10.40
N GLY A 65 -8.72 -21.44 9.51
CA GLY A 65 -7.50 -22.23 9.27
C GLY A 65 -6.40 -22.08 10.32
N ARG A 66 -6.67 -21.38 11.44
CA ARG A 66 -5.79 -21.30 12.62
C ARG A 66 -6.27 -22.22 13.76
N ARG A 67 -7.46 -22.82 13.60
CA ARG A 67 -7.88 -24.00 14.38
C ARG A 67 -7.32 -25.23 13.70
#